data_AF-A0A954PZ75-F1
#
_entry.id   AF-A0A954PZ75-F1
#
_cell.length_a   1.000
_cell.length_b   1.000
_cell.length_c   1.000
_cell.angle_alpha   90.00
_cell.angle_beta   90.00
_cell.angle_gamma   90.00
#
_symmetry.space_group_name_H-M   'P 1'
#
loop_
_entity.id
_entity.type
_entity.pdbx_description
1 polymer ?
#
loop_
_entity_poly.entity_id
_entity_poly.type
_entity_poly.pdbx_seq_one_letter_code
_entity_poly.pdbx_strand_id
1 'polypeptide(L)'
;MMRDFCRIWLVGVVLLTAQPFVLAADQAADKAAIEKSIESYTAAFNAGDAKSLAEHWGPEAVYTNPLSGQQVEGREAIAKEFEAILAETNETRLIVDVQSIEFVSPSVAIERGIAKLVPKDSEPTESTYSAVHVKRDGKWLLDRVSEEPAPTVPESYLHLRDLQWMIGTWIDTDEQSTVETTCQWAKNQAFITRAFTVTVADRIDMSGMQIIGWDASTGKIRSWVFDSDGGFGEATWTKRENRWIVDAAGTLPDGRKTSAVNIMTLDDDTTITWQSTGRELDGEILPNIEPIKLVRSSPATSN
;
A
#
# COMPACT_ATOMS: atom_id res chain seq x y z
N MET A 1 9.28 63.22 59.57
CA MET A 1 10.66 63.64 59.86
C MET A 1 11.51 62.37 59.88
N MET A 2 12.37 62.17 58.85
CA MET A 2 13.47 61.18 58.71
C MET A 2 13.07 59.68 58.80
N ARG A 3 13.49 58.73 57.94
CA ARG A 3 14.66 58.50 57.06
C ARG A 3 14.29 57.37 56.06
N ASP A 4 14.52 57.54 54.75
CA ASP A 4 15.60 56.94 53.93
C ASP A 4 15.74 55.40 53.95
N PHE A 5 15.42 54.69 52.84
CA PHE A 5 16.41 54.16 51.86
C PHE A 5 15.84 53.08 50.91
N CYS A 6 16.29 53.18 49.64
CA CYS A 6 16.62 52.12 48.68
C CYS A 6 15.55 51.40 47.81
N ARG A 7 15.58 51.79 46.52
CA ARG A 7 15.77 50.97 45.29
C ARG A 7 14.86 49.73 45.11
N ILE A 8 14.13 49.59 44.00
CA ILE A 8 14.64 49.02 42.73
C ILE A 8 13.69 49.36 41.57
N TRP A 9 14.28 49.75 40.44
CA TRP A 9 13.65 49.87 39.12
C TRP A 9 13.27 48.48 38.56
N LEU A 10 12.07 48.34 37.99
CA LEU A 10 11.72 47.22 37.11
C LEU A 10 11.05 47.77 35.85
N VAL A 11 11.88 47.96 34.82
CA VAL A 11 11.47 48.06 33.41
C VAL A 11 11.27 46.61 32.95
N GLY A 12 10.00 46.19 32.85
CA GLY A 12 9.64 44.90 32.25
C GLY A 12 9.51 45.06 30.74
N VAL A 13 10.52 44.59 30.02
CA VAL A 13 10.51 44.40 28.57
C VAL A 13 9.46 43.32 28.23
N VAL A 14 8.43 43.69 27.48
CA VAL A 14 7.51 42.75 26.84
C VAL A 14 8.22 42.15 25.62
N LEU A 15 8.74 40.93 25.76
CA LEU A 15 9.13 40.09 24.63
C LEU A 15 7.87 39.43 24.08
N LEU A 16 7.31 40.01 23.01
CA LEU A 16 6.23 39.42 22.23
C LEU A 16 6.84 38.29 21.36
N THR A 17 6.71 37.04 21.78
CA THR A 17 7.10 35.86 20.98
C THR A 17 6.03 35.54 19.93
N ALA A 18 5.99 36.31 18.84
CA ALA A 18 5.08 36.09 17.71
C ALA A 18 5.65 35.15 16.63
N GLN A 19 6.29 34.03 17.00
CA GLN A 19 7.07 33.22 16.03
C GLN A 19 6.39 31.97 15.41
N PRO A 20 5.40 31.27 16.01
CA PRO A 20 4.85 30.06 15.36
C PRO A 20 3.84 30.36 14.24
N PHE A 21 3.12 31.49 14.31
CA PHE A 21 2.09 31.82 13.31
C PHE A 21 2.68 32.26 11.96
N VAL A 22 3.83 32.93 11.96
CA VAL A 22 4.48 33.42 10.73
C VAL A 22 5.06 32.26 9.92
N LEU A 23 5.74 31.32 10.59
CA LEU A 23 6.30 30.12 9.94
C LEU A 23 5.23 29.23 9.29
N ALA A 24 4.09 29.03 9.96
CA ALA A 24 2.99 28.24 9.41
C ALA A 24 2.29 28.93 8.24
N ALA A 25 2.11 30.26 8.29
CA ALA A 25 1.53 31.04 7.21
C ALA A 25 2.46 31.10 5.97
N ASP A 26 3.77 31.24 6.18
CA ASP A 26 4.77 31.21 5.12
C ASP A 26 4.81 29.84 4.42
N GLN A 27 4.74 28.74 5.18
CA GLN A 27 4.68 27.39 4.61
C GLN A 27 3.40 27.15 3.79
N ALA A 28 2.25 27.67 4.22
CA ALA A 28 1.02 27.56 3.44
C ALA A 28 1.09 28.32 2.11
N ALA A 29 1.65 29.53 2.13
CA ALA A 29 1.88 30.32 0.93
C ALA A 29 2.92 29.68 -0.01
N ASP A 30 4.00 29.14 0.55
CA ASP A 30 5.04 28.44 -0.20
C ASP A 30 4.52 27.14 -0.81
N LYS A 31 3.67 26.39 -0.08
CA LYS A 31 3.03 25.18 -0.62
C LYS A 31 2.16 25.53 -1.83
N ALA A 32 1.32 26.55 -1.72
CA ALA A 32 0.50 27.01 -2.84
C ALA A 32 1.34 27.50 -4.03
N ALA A 33 2.50 28.11 -3.78
CA ALA A 33 3.42 28.52 -4.85
C ALA A 33 4.05 27.31 -5.57
N ILE A 34 4.41 26.26 -4.82
CA ILE A 34 4.91 24.99 -5.39
C ILE A 34 3.81 24.30 -6.20
N GLU A 35 2.59 24.16 -5.66
CA GLU A 35 1.43 23.59 -6.37
C GLU A 35 1.16 24.31 -7.70
N LYS A 36 1.17 25.64 -7.69
CA LYS A 36 1.02 26.43 -8.92
C LYS A 36 2.18 26.24 -9.91
N SER A 37 3.40 26.05 -9.41
CA SER A 37 4.56 25.73 -10.25
C SER A 37 4.37 24.38 -10.95
N ILE A 38 3.84 23.37 -10.24
CA ILE A 38 3.56 22.03 -10.77
C ILE A 38 2.47 22.08 -11.86
N GLU A 39 1.39 22.85 -11.63
CA GLU A 39 0.34 23.06 -12.64
C GLU A 39 0.90 23.69 -13.92
N SER A 40 1.73 24.73 -13.78
CA SER A 40 2.38 25.41 -14.90
C SER A 40 3.38 24.49 -15.62
N TYR A 41 4.14 23.67 -14.88
CA TYR A 41 5.04 22.68 -15.46
C TYR A 41 4.28 21.65 -16.31
N THR A 42 3.19 21.10 -15.77
CA THR A 42 2.33 20.15 -16.46
C THR A 42 1.69 20.77 -17.71
N ALA A 43 1.28 22.04 -17.64
CA ALA A 43 0.77 22.77 -18.79
C ALA A 43 1.82 22.99 -19.87
N ALA A 44 3.06 23.35 -19.50
CA ALA A 44 4.17 23.51 -20.44
C ALA A 44 4.52 22.19 -21.15
N PHE A 45 4.56 21.07 -20.42
CA PHE A 45 4.74 19.74 -21.02
C PHE A 45 3.65 19.44 -22.04
N ASN A 46 2.39 19.60 -21.64
CA ASN A 46 1.24 19.31 -22.48
C ASN A 46 1.10 20.25 -23.70
N ALA A 47 1.76 21.41 -23.67
CA ALA A 47 1.85 22.35 -24.78
C ALA A 47 3.07 22.10 -25.70
N GLY A 48 3.96 21.17 -25.34
CA GLY A 48 5.21 20.96 -26.06
C GLY A 48 6.24 22.09 -25.88
N ASP A 49 6.13 22.89 -24.81
CA ASP A 49 6.99 24.05 -24.57
C ASP A 49 8.17 23.68 -23.67
N ALA A 50 9.21 23.10 -24.29
CA ALA A 50 10.45 22.72 -23.60
C ALA A 50 11.15 23.90 -22.91
N LYS A 51 11.00 25.12 -23.45
CA LYS A 51 11.61 26.31 -22.86
C LYS A 51 10.90 26.68 -21.56
N SER A 52 9.57 26.73 -21.56
CA SER A 52 8.81 26.97 -20.33
C SER A 52 9.02 25.87 -19.30
N LEU A 53 9.16 24.59 -19.70
CA LEU A 53 9.56 23.52 -18.78
C LEU A 53 10.88 23.84 -18.08
N ALA A 54 11.92 24.17 -18.84
CA ALA A 54 13.24 24.47 -18.30
C ALA A 54 13.24 25.69 -17.35
N GLU A 55 12.33 26.65 -17.51
CA GLU A 55 12.22 27.81 -16.61
C GLU A 55 11.75 27.48 -15.18
N HIS A 56 11.18 26.29 -14.97
CA HIS A 56 10.88 25.75 -13.65
C HIS A 56 12.10 25.20 -12.93
N TRP A 57 13.17 24.89 -13.65
CA TRP A 57 14.39 24.30 -13.11
C TRP A 57 15.39 25.36 -12.64
N GLY A 58 16.13 25.04 -11.58
CA GLY A 58 17.27 25.81 -11.12
C GLY A 58 18.39 25.87 -12.18
N PRO A 59 19.27 26.88 -12.13
CA PRO A 59 20.33 27.03 -13.11
C PRO A 59 21.31 25.84 -13.13
N GLU A 60 21.53 25.21 -11.98
CA GLU A 60 22.46 24.08 -11.74
C GLU A 60 21.69 22.77 -11.43
N ALA A 61 20.41 22.71 -11.79
CA ALA A 61 19.58 21.59 -11.43
C ALA A 61 19.97 20.32 -12.19
N VAL A 62 19.60 19.16 -11.64
CA VAL A 62 19.91 17.85 -12.23
C VAL A 62 18.61 17.11 -12.53
N TYR A 63 18.37 16.82 -13.80
CA TYR A 63 17.33 15.91 -14.26
C TYR A 63 17.90 14.52 -14.47
N THR A 64 17.20 13.47 -14.04
CA THR A 64 17.54 12.09 -14.38
C THR A 64 16.49 11.56 -15.34
N ASN A 65 16.90 11.18 -16.55
CA ASN A 65 15.99 10.59 -17.53
C ASN A 65 15.54 9.19 -17.04
N PRO A 66 14.24 8.93 -16.83
CA PRO A 66 13.76 7.67 -16.28
C PRO A 66 13.98 6.46 -17.20
N LEU A 67 14.09 6.67 -18.52
CA LEU A 67 14.26 5.59 -19.49
C LEU A 67 15.72 5.17 -19.62
N SER A 68 16.64 6.15 -19.68
CA SER A 68 18.07 5.88 -19.90
C SER A 68 18.89 5.84 -18.61
N GLY A 69 18.38 6.40 -17.51
CA GLY A 69 19.12 6.63 -16.26
C GLY A 69 20.17 7.74 -16.37
N GLN A 70 20.25 8.45 -17.50
CA GLN A 70 21.23 9.51 -17.73
C GLN A 70 20.88 10.76 -16.90
N GLN A 71 21.91 11.35 -16.28
CA GLN A 71 21.79 12.65 -15.62
C GLN A 71 22.12 13.78 -16.58
N VAL A 72 21.28 14.82 -16.57
CA VAL A 72 21.42 16.05 -17.35
C VAL A 72 21.51 17.20 -16.36
N GLU A 73 22.63 17.93 -16.38
CA GLU A 73 22.91 19.00 -15.44
C GLU A 73 22.82 20.37 -16.11
N GLY A 74 22.14 21.28 -15.43
CA GLY A 74 22.01 22.68 -15.82
C GLY A 74 20.80 22.96 -16.72
N ARG A 75 20.19 24.14 -16.53
CA ARG A 75 18.93 24.52 -17.18
C ARG A 75 18.97 24.43 -18.70
N GLU A 76 20.06 24.85 -19.33
CA GLU A 76 20.19 24.82 -20.79
C GLU A 76 20.26 23.39 -21.35
N ALA A 77 20.92 22.47 -20.64
CA ALA A 77 20.98 21.07 -21.04
C ALA A 77 19.62 20.39 -20.83
N ILE A 78 18.94 20.70 -19.72
CA ILE A 78 17.59 20.23 -19.43
C ILE A 78 16.59 20.70 -20.51
N ALA A 79 16.71 21.94 -20.98
CA ALA A 79 15.88 22.44 -22.08
C ALA A 79 16.04 21.58 -23.35
N LYS A 80 17.29 21.28 -23.74
CA LYS A 80 17.59 20.44 -24.91
C LYS A 80 17.09 19.00 -24.76
N GLU A 81 17.19 18.44 -23.55
CA GLU A 81 16.67 17.12 -23.25
C GLU A 81 15.14 17.08 -23.43
N PHE A 82 14.43 18.07 -22.88
CA PHE A 82 12.97 18.15 -23.06
C PHE A 82 12.57 18.46 -24.52
N GLU A 83 13.35 19.23 -25.28
CA GLU A 83 13.13 19.39 -26.73
C GLU A 83 13.18 18.04 -27.46
N ALA A 84 14.16 17.20 -27.14
CA ALA A 84 14.27 15.86 -27.71
C ALA A 84 13.11 14.95 -27.29
N ILE A 85 12.78 14.92 -26.00
CA ILE A 85 11.67 14.11 -25.46
C ILE A 85 10.35 14.51 -26.12
N LEU A 86 10.03 15.81 -26.19
CA LEU A 86 8.77 16.31 -26.75
C LEU A 86 8.69 16.12 -28.27
N ALA A 87 9.82 16.04 -28.98
CA ALA A 87 9.86 15.70 -30.40
C ALA A 87 9.53 14.22 -30.64
N GLU A 88 9.87 13.33 -29.71
CA GLU A 88 9.59 11.89 -29.79
C GLU A 88 8.21 11.53 -29.24
N THR A 89 7.72 12.24 -28.22
CA THR A 89 6.42 12.02 -27.59
C THR A 89 5.29 12.73 -28.36
N ASN A 90 4.96 12.23 -29.54
CA ASN A 90 3.84 12.77 -30.31
C ASN A 90 2.50 12.52 -29.57
N GLU A 91 1.78 13.60 -29.25
CA GLU A 91 0.45 13.58 -28.62
C GLU A 91 0.37 12.86 -27.24
N THR A 92 1.44 12.89 -26.44
CA THR A 92 1.44 12.38 -25.06
C THR A 92 1.08 13.47 -24.05
N ARG A 93 0.10 13.21 -23.18
CA ARG A 93 -0.28 14.11 -22.09
C ARG A 93 0.34 13.66 -20.76
N LEU A 94 1.01 14.58 -20.06
CA LEU A 94 1.42 14.41 -18.67
C LEU A 94 0.27 14.79 -17.72
N ILE A 95 0.00 13.92 -16.75
CA ILE A 95 -0.84 14.16 -15.58
C ILE A 95 0.02 13.92 -14.35
N VAL A 96 -0.01 14.86 -13.41
CA VAL A 96 0.72 14.76 -12.15
C VAL A 96 -0.28 14.70 -11.00
N ASP A 97 -0.18 13.66 -10.17
CA ASP A 97 -0.93 13.50 -8.93
C ASP A 97 0.02 13.67 -7.74
N VAL A 98 -0.08 14.83 -7.09
CA VAL A 98 0.78 15.21 -5.95
C VAL A 98 0.30 14.48 -4.70
N GLN A 99 1.13 13.60 -4.17
CA GLN A 99 0.81 12.81 -2.97
C GLN A 99 1.22 13.55 -1.68
N SER A 100 2.40 14.17 -1.67
CA SER A 100 2.83 15.00 -0.54
C SER A 100 3.80 16.11 -0.96
N ILE A 101 3.80 17.20 -0.17
CA ILE A 101 4.82 18.25 -0.19
C ILE A 101 5.28 18.46 1.25
N GLU A 102 6.54 18.16 1.52
CA GLU A 102 7.17 18.20 2.84
C GLU A 102 8.28 19.25 2.87
N PHE A 103 8.19 20.23 3.75
CA PHE A 103 9.25 21.23 3.95
C PHE A 103 10.35 20.65 4.83
N VAL A 104 11.54 20.48 4.26
CA VAL A 104 12.76 20.07 4.99
C VAL A 104 13.38 21.27 5.69
N SER A 105 13.27 22.46 5.09
CA SER A 105 13.69 23.74 5.66
C SER A 105 12.88 24.89 5.04
N PRO A 106 13.01 26.14 5.50
CA PRO A 106 12.30 27.28 4.92
C PRO A 106 12.57 27.53 3.42
N SER A 107 13.63 26.96 2.87
CA SER A 107 14.03 27.12 1.47
C SER A 107 14.15 25.81 0.71
N VAL A 108 13.77 24.67 1.30
CA VAL A 108 13.83 23.35 0.67
C VAL A 108 12.55 22.56 0.95
N ALA A 109 11.91 22.08 -0.10
CA ALA A 109 10.75 21.19 -0.01
C ALA A 109 10.96 19.95 -0.87
N ILE A 110 10.39 18.83 -0.45
CA ILE A 110 10.35 17.58 -1.21
C ILE A 110 8.90 17.31 -1.57
N GLU A 111 8.64 17.23 -2.86
CA GLU A 111 7.39 16.78 -3.44
C GLU A 111 7.52 15.30 -3.80
N ARG A 112 6.49 14.51 -3.48
CA ARG A 112 6.34 13.13 -3.94
C ARG A 112 5.00 12.98 -4.64
N GLY A 113 4.97 12.24 -5.74
CA GLY A 113 3.75 12.04 -6.49
C GLY A 113 3.82 10.90 -7.49
N ILE A 114 2.75 10.79 -8.27
CA ILE A 114 2.63 9.87 -9.39
C ILE A 114 2.56 10.71 -10.68
N ALA A 115 3.44 10.42 -11.62
CA ALA A 115 3.39 10.98 -12.97
C ALA A 115 2.77 9.93 -13.89
N LYS A 116 1.76 10.35 -14.66
CA LYS A 116 1.07 9.51 -15.64
C LYS A 116 1.23 10.12 -17.01
N LEU A 117 1.89 9.38 -17.90
CA LEU A 117 1.97 9.71 -19.32
C LEU A 117 0.82 9.00 -20.03
N VAL A 118 0.00 9.76 -20.75
CA VAL A 118 -1.17 9.28 -21.49
C VAL A 118 -0.95 9.56 -22.97
N PRO A 119 -0.36 8.61 -23.72
CA PRO A 119 -0.33 8.68 -25.17
C PRO A 119 -1.74 8.54 -25.75
N LYS A 120 -1.97 9.09 -26.94
CA LYS A 120 -3.28 9.02 -27.61
C LYS A 120 -3.68 7.61 -28.05
N ASP A 121 -2.71 6.83 -28.53
CA ASP A 121 -2.95 5.54 -29.22
C ASP A 121 -2.39 4.31 -28.48
N SER A 122 -1.91 4.46 -27.24
CA SER A 122 -1.38 3.36 -26.43
C SER A 122 -1.78 3.45 -24.96
N GLU A 123 -1.53 2.39 -24.20
CA GLU A 123 -1.83 2.38 -22.77
C GLU A 123 -1.02 3.45 -22.02
N PRO A 124 -1.63 4.12 -21.02
CA PRO A 124 -0.90 5.03 -20.15
C PRO A 124 0.19 4.32 -19.34
N THR A 125 1.29 5.01 -19.09
CA THR A 125 2.35 4.55 -18.21
C THR A 125 2.42 5.42 -16.97
N GLU A 126 2.65 4.81 -15.81
CA GLU A 126 2.76 5.48 -14.52
C GLU A 126 4.16 5.31 -13.91
N SER A 127 4.70 6.40 -13.38
CA SER A 127 5.93 6.44 -12.59
C SER A 127 5.64 7.08 -11.23
N THR A 128 6.33 6.65 -10.19
CA THR A 128 6.43 7.42 -8.94
C THR A 128 7.62 8.36 -9.05
N TYR A 129 7.47 9.59 -8.59
CA TYR A 129 8.54 10.58 -8.64
C TYR A 129 8.80 11.25 -7.29
N SER A 130 10.02 11.73 -7.13
CA SER A 130 10.42 12.65 -6.07
C SER A 130 11.07 13.88 -6.70
N ALA A 131 10.57 15.06 -6.34
CA ALA A 131 11.08 16.35 -6.79
C ALA A 131 11.57 17.18 -5.61
N VAL A 132 12.82 17.64 -5.66
CA VAL A 132 13.40 18.56 -4.69
C VAL A 132 13.23 19.97 -5.22
N HIS A 133 12.53 20.81 -4.45
CA HIS A 133 12.36 22.23 -4.71
C HIS A 133 13.28 23.06 -3.82
N VAL A 134 13.95 24.04 -4.40
CA VAL A 134 14.80 25.01 -3.68
C VAL A 134 14.30 26.42 -3.97
N LYS A 135 14.09 27.20 -2.91
CA LYS A 135 13.70 28.61 -2.99
C LYS A 135 14.94 29.47 -3.26
N ARG A 136 15.01 30.12 -4.43
CA ARG A 136 16.07 31.07 -4.82
C ARG A 136 15.43 32.41 -5.18
N ASP A 137 15.92 33.51 -4.58
CA ASP A 137 15.41 34.87 -4.80
C ASP A 137 13.87 34.99 -4.65
N GLY A 138 13.31 34.25 -3.68
CA GLY A 138 11.88 34.21 -3.42
C GLY A 138 11.04 33.33 -4.37
N LYS A 139 11.66 32.69 -5.37
CA LYS A 139 11.00 31.77 -6.31
C LYS A 139 11.39 30.31 -6.01
N TRP A 140 10.41 29.42 -5.98
CA TRP A 140 10.66 27.97 -5.89
C TRP A 140 11.02 27.42 -7.27
N LEU A 141 12.11 26.66 -7.34
CA LEU A 141 12.62 26.03 -8.55
C LEU A 141 12.95 24.56 -8.27
N LEU A 142 12.78 23.71 -9.28
CA LEU A 142 13.21 22.32 -9.26
C LEU A 142 14.74 22.26 -9.24
N ASP A 143 15.31 21.60 -8.23
CA ASP A 143 16.75 21.32 -8.13
C ASP A 143 17.08 19.91 -8.61
N ARG A 144 16.19 18.95 -8.32
CA ARG A 144 16.36 17.56 -8.74
C ARG A 144 15.01 16.87 -8.90
N VAL A 145 14.85 16.10 -9.98
CA VAL A 145 13.73 15.16 -10.13
C VAL A 145 14.31 13.78 -10.38
N SER A 146 13.77 12.80 -9.67
CA SER A 146 14.01 11.38 -9.89
C SER A 146 12.67 10.69 -10.09
N GLU A 147 12.63 9.77 -11.03
CA GLU A 147 11.45 8.99 -11.39
C GLU A 147 11.80 7.51 -11.37
N GLU A 148 10.91 6.69 -10.84
CA GLU A 148 11.00 5.24 -10.83
C GLU A 148 9.68 4.66 -11.38
N PRO A 149 9.69 3.50 -12.06
CA PRO A 149 8.45 2.84 -12.47
C PRO A 149 7.51 2.71 -11.28
N ALA A 150 6.23 3.08 -11.46
CA ALA A 150 5.27 2.94 -10.37
C ALA A 150 5.24 1.47 -9.93
N PRO A 151 5.13 1.19 -8.63
CA PRO A 151 5.00 -0.18 -8.16
C PRO A 151 3.73 -0.79 -8.77
N THR A 152 3.90 -1.64 -9.77
CA THR A 152 2.78 -2.36 -10.39
C THR A 152 2.21 -3.30 -9.34
N VAL A 153 0.93 -3.14 -9.01
CA VAL A 153 0.21 -4.18 -8.25
C VAL A 153 0.38 -5.47 -9.04
N PRO A 154 1.04 -6.51 -8.49
CA PRO A 154 1.30 -7.72 -9.26
C PRO A 154 -0.03 -8.28 -9.78
N GLU A 155 -0.11 -8.65 -11.05
CA GLU A 155 -1.32 -9.27 -11.62
C GLU A 155 -1.76 -10.48 -10.78
N SER A 156 -0.79 -11.21 -10.22
CA SER A 156 -0.99 -12.31 -9.29
C SER A 156 -1.76 -11.93 -8.02
N TYR A 157 -1.59 -10.71 -7.50
CA TYR A 157 -2.39 -10.19 -6.39
C TYR A 157 -3.85 -9.96 -6.79
N LEU A 158 -4.11 -9.47 -8.01
CA LEU A 158 -5.47 -9.13 -8.45
C LEU A 158 -6.41 -10.34 -8.42
N HIS A 159 -5.89 -11.54 -8.69
CA HIS A 159 -6.66 -12.78 -8.61
C HIS A 159 -7.09 -13.17 -7.18
N LEU A 160 -6.34 -12.72 -6.16
CA LEU A 160 -6.57 -13.08 -4.75
C LEU A 160 -6.96 -11.88 -3.87
N ARG A 161 -7.05 -10.67 -4.42
CA ARG A 161 -7.32 -9.43 -3.66
C ARG A 161 -8.57 -9.52 -2.78
N ASP A 162 -9.60 -10.23 -3.25
CA ASP A 162 -10.86 -10.41 -2.53
C ASP A 162 -10.71 -11.33 -1.29
N LEU A 163 -9.54 -11.97 -1.10
CA LEU A 163 -9.14 -12.73 0.08
C LEU A 163 -8.19 -11.95 1.01
N GLN A 164 -7.88 -10.67 0.72
CA GLN A 164 -7.00 -9.85 1.56
C GLN A 164 -7.47 -9.78 3.02
N TRP A 165 -8.78 -9.84 3.25
CA TRP A 165 -9.36 -9.87 4.60
C TRP A 165 -8.79 -11.04 5.43
N MET A 166 -8.39 -12.16 4.83
CA MET A 166 -7.85 -13.31 5.57
C MET A 166 -6.53 -13.02 6.25
N ILE A 167 -5.73 -12.09 5.72
CA ILE A 167 -4.36 -11.83 6.19
C ILE A 167 -4.36 -11.37 7.64
N GLY A 168 -3.49 -11.97 8.46
CA GLY A 168 -3.43 -11.78 9.90
C GLY A 168 -3.72 -13.08 10.67
N THR A 169 -3.94 -12.94 11.97
CA THR A 169 -4.21 -14.07 12.88
C THR A 169 -5.67 -14.07 13.31
N TRP A 170 -6.30 -15.23 13.27
CA TRP A 170 -7.68 -15.50 13.60
C TRP A 170 -7.75 -16.58 14.67
N ILE A 171 -8.63 -16.38 15.64
CA ILE A 171 -8.78 -17.27 16.78
C ILE A 171 -10.24 -17.70 16.86
N ASP A 172 -10.44 -19.01 16.99
CA ASP A 172 -11.67 -19.63 17.47
C ASP A 172 -11.39 -20.22 18.85
N THR A 173 -12.28 -20.02 19.80
CA THR A 173 -12.13 -20.56 21.15
C THR A 173 -13.48 -20.97 21.70
N ASP A 174 -13.58 -22.21 22.12
CA ASP A 174 -14.70 -22.72 22.92
C ASP A 174 -14.21 -23.21 24.29
N GLU A 175 -15.08 -23.87 25.06
CA GLU A 175 -14.75 -24.32 26.42
C GLU A 175 -13.65 -25.39 26.47
N GLN A 176 -13.36 -26.08 25.36
CA GLN A 176 -12.49 -27.26 25.34
C GLN A 176 -11.33 -27.15 24.36
N SER A 177 -11.42 -26.25 23.38
CA SER A 177 -10.50 -26.15 22.27
C SER A 177 -10.27 -24.71 21.80
N THR A 178 -9.07 -24.50 21.28
CA THR A 178 -8.67 -23.24 20.63
C THR A 178 -8.08 -23.57 19.28
N VAL A 179 -8.58 -22.92 18.22
CA VAL A 179 -7.98 -22.95 16.89
C VAL A 179 -7.38 -21.60 16.58
N GLU A 180 -6.06 -21.55 16.46
CA GLU A 180 -5.35 -20.37 15.96
C GLU A 180 -5.01 -20.57 14.48
N THR A 181 -5.31 -19.58 13.65
CA THR A 181 -5.03 -19.57 12.23
C THR A 181 -4.27 -18.30 11.87
N THR A 182 -3.08 -18.42 11.27
CA THR A 182 -2.32 -17.28 10.76
C THR A 182 -2.21 -17.34 9.24
N CYS A 183 -2.60 -16.26 8.56
CA CYS A 183 -2.58 -16.12 7.11
C CYS A 183 -1.61 -15.01 6.68
N GLN A 184 -0.82 -15.28 5.66
CA GLN A 184 0.22 -14.36 5.17
C GLN A 184 0.28 -14.43 3.64
N TRP A 185 0.64 -13.32 3.00
CA TRP A 185 1.00 -13.34 1.59
C TRP A 185 2.32 -14.09 1.38
N ALA A 186 2.36 -14.97 0.39
CA ALA A 186 3.61 -15.49 -0.14
C ALA A 186 4.35 -14.41 -0.95
N LYS A 187 5.60 -14.70 -1.33
CA LYS A 187 6.40 -13.81 -2.20
C LYS A 187 5.61 -13.46 -3.47
N ASN A 188 5.65 -12.19 -3.87
CA ASN A 188 4.92 -11.63 -5.02
C ASN A 188 3.39 -11.67 -4.90
N GLN A 189 2.83 -11.97 -3.72
CA GLN A 189 1.38 -11.98 -3.46
C GLN A 189 0.57 -12.90 -4.41
N ALA A 190 1.23 -13.91 -4.99
CA ALA A 190 0.59 -14.88 -5.89
C ALA A 190 -0.14 -16.01 -5.15
N PHE A 191 0.18 -16.19 -3.87
CA PHE A 191 -0.43 -17.17 -3.00
C PHE A 191 -0.65 -16.59 -1.61
N ILE A 192 -1.61 -17.14 -0.88
CA ILE A 192 -1.76 -16.95 0.57
C ILE A 192 -1.34 -18.25 1.24
N THR A 193 -0.42 -18.16 2.20
CA THR A 193 -0.09 -19.28 3.09
C THR A 193 -0.86 -19.12 4.38
N ARG A 194 -1.53 -20.20 4.80
CA ARG A 194 -2.31 -20.27 6.03
C ARG A 194 -1.77 -21.40 6.89
N ALA A 195 -1.36 -21.11 8.12
CA ALA A 195 -0.98 -22.11 9.11
C ALA A 195 -2.05 -22.14 10.20
N PHE A 196 -2.40 -23.33 10.70
CA PHE A 196 -3.34 -23.46 11.81
C PHE A 196 -2.85 -24.46 12.85
N THR A 197 -3.24 -24.23 14.10
CA THR A 197 -2.96 -25.08 15.24
C THR A 197 -4.25 -25.26 16.03
N VAL A 198 -4.60 -26.51 16.32
CA VAL A 198 -5.72 -26.89 17.17
C VAL A 198 -5.16 -27.34 18.52
N THR A 199 -5.59 -26.69 19.58
CA THR A 199 -5.21 -27.00 20.96
C THR A 199 -6.43 -27.51 21.70
N VAL A 200 -6.33 -28.68 22.33
CA VAL A 200 -7.39 -29.28 23.16
C VAL A 200 -6.80 -29.60 24.53
N ALA A 201 -7.47 -29.18 25.61
CA ALA A 201 -7.00 -29.38 26.98
C ALA A 201 -5.51 -28.99 27.19
N ASP A 202 -5.13 -27.81 26.68
CA ASP A 202 -3.77 -27.22 26.73
C ASP A 202 -2.68 -28.04 26.04
N ARG A 203 -3.06 -28.94 25.11
CA ARG A 203 -2.12 -29.71 24.28
C ARG A 203 -2.42 -29.48 22.81
N ILE A 204 -1.37 -29.34 22.02
CA ILE A 204 -1.50 -29.33 20.56
C ILE A 204 -2.01 -30.71 20.15
N ASP A 205 -3.23 -30.74 19.62
CA ASP A 205 -3.89 -31.94 19.13
C ASP A 205 -3.52 -32.16 17.66
N MET A 206 -3.61 -31.10 16.85
CA MET A 206 -3.33 -31.13 15.42
C MET A 206 -2.80 -29.77 14.95
N SER A 207 -1.99 -29.77 13.90
CA SER A 207 -1.61 -28.54 13.18
C SER A 207 -1.56 -28.79 11.68
N GLY A 208 -1.51 -27.73 10.88
CA GLY A 208 -1.41 -27.89 9.43
C GLY A 208 -1.10 -26.60 8.69
N MET A 209 -0.87 -26.77 7.39
CA MET A 209 -0.60 -25.68 6.45
C MET A 209 -1.51 -25.81 5.23
N GLN A 210 -1.98 -24.67 4.75
CA GLN A 210 -2.75 -24.52 3.53
C GLN A 210 -2.10 -23.47 2.63
N ILE A 211 -2.06 -23.75 1.33
CA ILE A 211 -1.69 -22.78 0.29
C ILE A 211 -2.93 -22.49 -0.53
N ILE A 212 -3.25 -21.21 -0.73
CA ILE A 212 -4.38 -20.73 -1.53
C ILE A 212 -3.82 -19.94 -2.71
N GLY A 213 -4.26 -20.25 -3.93
CA GLY A 213 -3.70 -19.68 -5.16
C GLY A 213 -4.71 -19.61 -6.30
N TRP A 214 -4.36 -18.85 -7.33
CA TRP A 214 -5.11 -18.80 -8.58
C TRP A 214 -4.66 -19.90 -9.54
N ASP A 215 -5.61 -20.69 -10.04
CA ASP A 215 -5.39 -21.66 -11.11
C ASP A 215 -5.86 -21.04 -12.44
N ALA A 216 -4.90 -20.56 -13.23
CA ALA A 216 -5.16 -19.93 -14.51
C ALA A 216 -5.74 -20.91 -15.56
N SER A 217 -5.54 -22.21 -15.41
CA SER A 217 -6.07 -23.21 -16.36
C SER A 217 -7.58 -23.38 -16.23
N THR A 218 -8.11 -23.19 -15.02
CA THR A 218 -9.54 -23.33 -14.72
C THR A 218 -10.23 -21.99 -14.45
N GLY A 219 -9.45 -20.91 -14.30
CA GLY A 219 -9.96 -19.58 -13.95
C GLY A 219 -10.61 -19.56 -12.57
N LYS A 220 -10.03 -20.31 -11.61
CA LYS A 220 -10.59 -20.45 -10.25
C LYS A 220 -9.51 -20.31 -9.19
N ILE A 221 -9.94 -19.92 -7.99
CA ILE A 221 -9.09 -20.01 -6.80
C ILE A 221 -9.13 -21.47 -6.31
N ARG A 222 -7.95 -22.02 -6.04
CA ARG A 222 -7.75 -23.36 -5.49
C ARG A 222 -6.92 -23.30 -4.21
N SER A 223 -7.04 -24.34 -3.40
CA SER A 223 -6.17 -24.49 -2.24
C SER A 223 -5.77 -25.93 -2.01
N TRP A 224 -4.65 -26.13 -1.32
CA TRP A 224 -4.15 -27.42 -0.87
C TRP A 224 -3.86 -27.36 0.62
N VAL A 225 -4.26 -28.38 1.36
CA VAL A 225 -4.06 -28.47 2.81
C VAL A 225 -3.27 -29.73 3.15
N PHE A 226 -2.42 -29.63 4.17
CA PHE A 226 -1.62 -30.71 4.72
C PHE A 226 -1.63 -30.59 6.24
N ASP A 227 -1.97 -31.64 6.95
CA ASP A 227 -2.00 -31.68 8.42
C ASP A 227 -0.84 -32.51 9.01
N SER A 228 -0.62 -32.37 10.31
CA SER A 228 0.47 -33.00 11.06
C SER A 228 0.34 -34.52 11.17
N ASP A 229 -0.86 -35.06 10.95
CA ASP A 229 -1.10 -36.50 11.04
C ASP A 229 -0.82 -37.21 9.71
N GLY A 230 -0.58 -36.44 8.64
CA GLY A 230 -0.27 -36.93 7.30
C GLY A 230 -1.47 -36.90 6.36
N GLY A 231 -2.57 -36.26 6.75
CA GLY A 231 -3.70 -35.98 5.89
C GLY A 231 -3.39 -34.85 4.90
N PHE A 232 -4.03 -34.92 3.75
CA PHE A 232 -3.93 -33.87 2.74
C PHE A 232 -5.22 -33.74 1.94
N GLY A 233 -5.42 -32.57 1.34
CA GLY A 233 -6.60 -32.31 0.52
C GLY A 233 -6.47 -31.11 -0.38
N GLU A 234 -7.47 -30.93 -1.21
CA GLU A 234 -7.58 -29.80 -2.12
C GLU A 234 -8.99 -29.23 -2.09
N ALA A 235 -9.12 -27.96 -2.47
CA ALA A 235 -10.41 -27.31 -2.55
C ALA A 235 -10.50 -26.29 -3.68
N THR A 236 -11.72 -25.99 -4.11
CA THR A 236 -12.05 -24.93 -5.05
C THR A 236 -12.90 -23.87 -4.35
N TRP A 237 -12.59 -22.60 -4.59
CA TRP A 237 -13.22 -21.48 -3.90
C TRP A 237 -14.13 -20.71 -4.83
N THR A 238 -15.34 -20.41 -4.35
CA THR A 238 -16.34 -19.64 -5.09
C THR A 238 -16.87 -18.50 -4.22
N LYS A 239 -16.76 -17.27 -4.72
CA LYS A 239 -17.35 -16.10 -4.05
C LYS A 239 -18.84 -15.95 -4.41
N ARG A 240 -19.66 -15.64 -3.39
CA ARG A 240 -21.08 -15.26 -3.49
C ARG A 240 -21.35 -14.14 -2.50
N GLU A 241 -21.43 -12.91 -2.99
CA GLU A 241 -21.60 -11.71 -2.14
C GLU A 241 -20.49 -11.63 -1.07
N ASN A 242 -20.85 -11.66 0.21
CA ASN A 242 -19.93 -11.66 1.35
C ASN A 242 -19.53 -13.08 1.82
N ARG A 243 -19.84 -14.12 1.03
CA ARG A 243 -19.55 -15.51 1.35
C ARG A 243 -18.53 -16.12 0.41
N TRP A 244 -17.67 -16.96 0.98
CA TRP A 244 -16.79 -17.88 0.28
C TRP A 244 -17.27 -19.30 0.51
N ILE A 245 -17.57 -19.99 -0.59
CA ILE A 245 -17.96 -21.40 -0.60
C ILE A 245 -16.74 -22.19 -1.08
N VAL A 246 -16.30 -23.14 -0.27
CA VAL A 246 -15.05 -23.89 -0.46
C VAL A 246 -15.40 -25.37 -0.51
N ASP A 247 -15.49 -25.90 -1.73
CA ASP A 247 -15.72 -27.32 -1.99
C ASP A 247 -14.41 -28.07 -1.83
N ALA A 248 -14.30 -28.90 -0.79
CA ALA A 248 -13.07 -29.56 -0.39
C ALA A 248 -13.17 -31.09 -0.48
N ALA A 249 -12.07 -31.72 -0.86
CA ALA A 249 -11.89 -33.17 -0.82
C ALA A 249 -10.49 -33.51 -0.30
N GLY A 250 -10.36 -34.62 0.42
CA GLY A 250 -9.13 -34.99 1.09
C GLY A 250 -8.93 -36.49 1.26
N THR A 251 -7.76 -36.83 1.78
CA THR A 251 -7.36 -38.19 2.16
C THR A 251 -6.74 -38.15 3.54
N LEU A 252 -7.26 -38.98 4.45
CA LEU A 252 -6.71 -39.19 5.78
C LEU A 252 -5.45 -40.07 5.75
N PRO A 253 -4.65 -40.11 6.83
CA PRO A 253 -3.43 -40.92 6.88
C PRO A 253 -3.66 -42.43 6.67
N ASP A 254 -4.85 -42.91 7.01
CA ASP A 254 -5.28 -44.30 6.82
C ASP A 254 -5.83 -44.58 5.40
N GLY A 255 -5.81 -43.58 4.51
CA GLY A 255 -6.23 -43.68 3.12
C GLY A 255 -7.70 -43.39 2.86
N ARG A 256 -8.50 -43.21 3.93
CA ARG A 256 -9.93 -42.89 3.80
C ARG A 256 -10.14 -41.52 3.15
N LYS A 257 -11.21 -41.40 2.37
CA LYS A 257 -11.58 -40.20 1.61
C LYS A 257 -12.52 -39.32 2.41
N THR A 258 -12.30 -38.02 2.33
CA THR A 258 -13.16 -37.01 2.96
C THR A 258 -13.65 -36.02 1.93
N SER A 259 -14.85 -35.47 2.15
CA SER A 259 -15.33 -34.29 1.44
C SER A 259 -16.15 -33.39 2.37
N ALA A 260 -16.19 -32.10 2.06
CA ALA A 260 -16.99 -31.12 2.77
C ALA A 260 -17.16 -29.84 1.95
N VAL A 261 -18.24 -29.10 2.21
CA VAL A 261 -18.43 -27.73 1.75
C VAL A 261 -18.25 -26.80 2.94
N ASN A 262 -17.15 -26.04 2.94
CA ASN A 262 -16.89 -25.04 3.97
C ASN A 262 -17.43 -23.69 3.49
N ILE A 263 -18.17 -23.00 4.35
CA ILE A 263 -18.76 -21.70 4.01
C ILE A 263 -18.23 -20.68 5.02
N MET A 264 -17.55 -19.66 4.51
CA MET A 264 -17.05 -18.53 5.28
C MET A 264 -17.89 -17.29 4.94
N THR A 265 -18.51 -16.67 5.93
CA THR A 265 -19.26 -15.43 5.79
C THR A 265 -18.48 -14.33 6.47
N LEU A 266 -18.18 -13.26 5.72
CA LEU A 266 -17.60 -12.06 6.31
C LEU A 266 -18.71 -11.27 6.99
N ASP A 267 -18.65 -11.21 8.32
CA ASP A 267 -19.60 -10.44 9.12
C ASP A 267 -19.14 -8.99 9.23
N ASP A 268 -17.85 -8.79 9.52
CA ASP A 268 -17.15 -7.50 9.55
C ASP A 268 -15.63 -7.69 9.36
N ASP A 269 -14.83 -6.63 9.51
CA ASP A 269 -13.37 -6.65 9.30
C ASP A 269 -12.61 -7.53 10.31
N THR A 270 -13.24 -7.86 11.42
CA THR A 270 -12.68 -8.58 12.58
C THR A 270 -13.41 -9.87 12.93
N THR A 271 -14.55 -10.16 12.30
CA THR A 271 -15.38 -11.33 12.59
C THR A 271 -15.78 -12.05 11.32
N ILE A 272 -15.59 -13.36 11.32
CA ILE A 272 -16.13 -14.24 10.28
C ILE A 272 -16.96 -15.34 10.92
N THR A 273 -18.03 -15.73 10.23
CA THR A 273 -18.79 -16.93 10.56
C THR A 273 -18.36 -18.06 9.63
N TRP A 274 -17.93 -19.18 10.20
CA TRP A 274 -17.57 -20.40 9.48
C TRP A 274 -18.55 -21.52 9.78
N GLN A 275 -18.91 -22.30 8.77
CA GLN A 275 -19.69 -23.53 8.91
C GLN A 275 -19.18 -24.59 7.93
N SER A 276 -19.44 -25.86 8.21
CA SER A 276 -19.08 -26.97 7.34
C SER A 276 -20.27 -27.90 7.11
N THR A 277 -20.63 -28.11 5.85
CA THR A 277 -21.81 -28.89 5.45
C THR A 277 -21.46 -29.97 4.44
N GLY A 278 -22.37 -30.92 4.23
CA GLY A 278 -22.18 -31.97 3.22
C GLY A 278 -20.92 -32.80 3.48
N ARG A 279 -20.65 -33.06 4.76
CA ARG A 279 -19.44 -33.74 5.22
C ARG A 279 -19.57 -35.23 4.97
N GLU A 280 -18.51 -35.83 4.44
CA GLU A 280 -18.47 -37.25 4.11
C GLU A 280 -17.14 -37.87 4.54
N LEU A 281 -17.19 -39.14 4.96
CA LEU A 281 -16.03 -39.99 5.22
C LEU A 281 -16.28 -41.37 4.59
N ASP A 282 -15.54 -41.71 3.54
CA ASP A 282 -15.70 -42.96 2.78
C ASP A 282 -17.15 -43.26 2.34
N GLY A 283 -17.88 -42.26 1.87
CA GLY A 283 -19.30 -42.42 1.49
C GLY A 283 -20.28 -42.30 2.65
N GLU A 284 -19.82 -42.29 3.90
CA GLU A 284 -20.69 -42.08 5.06
C GLU A 284 -20.86 -40.59 5.36
N ILE A 285 -22.13 -40.15 5.42
CA ILE A 285 -22.47 -38.76 5.72
C ILE A 285 -22.21 -38.48 7.21
N LEU A 286 -21.42 -37.44 7.47
CA LEU A 286 -21.18 -36.92 8.80
C LEU A 286 -22.12 -35.74 9.11
N PRO A 287 -22.42 -35.48 10.40
CA PRO A 287 -23.16 -34.28 10.79
C PRO A 287 -22.45 -32.99 10.35
N ASN A 288 -23.25 -32.02 9.93
CA ASN A 288 -22.78 -30.66 9.68
C ASN A 288 -22.20 -30.06 10.96
N ILE A 289 -21.25 -29.14 10.80
CA ILE A 289 -20.81 -28.27 11.88
C ILE A 289 -21.63 -26.99 11.80
N GLU A 290 -22.34 -26.71 12.88
CA GLU A 290 -23.13 -25.48 13.02
C GLU A 290 -22.22 -24.23 12.94
N PRO A 291 -22.77 -23.07 12.58
CA PRO A 291 -21.99 -21.85 12.44
C PRO A 291 -21.22 -21.48 13.72
N ILE A 292 -19.92 -21.28 13.59
CA ILE A 292 -19.01 -20.78 14.63
C ILE A 292 -18.39 -19.45 14.20
N LYS A 293 -17.95 -18.65 15.17
CA LYS A 293 -17.36 -17.33 14.92
C LYS A 293 -15.87 -17.35 15.15
N LEU A 294 -15.10 -16.90 14.15
CA LEU A 294 -13.68 -16.66 14.30
C LEU A 294 -13.45 -15.15 14.43
N VAL A 295 -12.62 -14.77 15.38
CA VAL A 295 -12.30 -13.36 15.67
C VAL A 295 -10.84 -13.09 15.33
N ARG A 296 -10.59 -11.96 14.68
CA ARG A 296 -9.24 -11.49 14.37
C ARG A 296 -8.53 -11.11 15.67
N SER A 297 -7.35 -11.69 15.89
CA SER A 297 -6.47 -11.25 16.97
C SER A 297 -5.96 -9.84 16.67
N SER A 298 -6.12 -8.91 17.62
CA SER A 298 -5.49 -7.59 17.53
C SER A 298 -3.97 -7.75 17.45
N PRO A 299 -3.26 -6.97 16.62
CA PRO A 299 -1.80 -7.00 16.63
C PRO A 299 -1.33 -6.71 18.05
N ALA A 300 -0.50 -7.58 18.61
CA ALA A 300 0.14 -7.33 19.88
C ALA A 300 0.87 -5.99 19.76
N THR A 301 0.45 -5.00 20.55
CA THR A 301 1.17 -3.74 20.67
C THR A 301 2.57 -4.09 21.15
N SER A 302 3.56 -4.02 20.26
CA SER A 302 4.95 -4.12 20.64
C SER A 302 5.26 -2.93 21.55
N ASN A 303 5.38 -3.19 22.85
CA ASN A 303 6.03 -2.27 23.79
C ASN A 303 7.54 -2.27 23.57
#